data_AF-A0A380W4Q4-F1
#
_entry.id   AF-A0A380W4Q4-F1
#
_cell.length_a   1.000
_cell.length_b   1.000
_cell.length_c   1.000
_cell.angle_alpha   90.00
_cell.angle_beta   90.00
_cell.angle_gamma   90.00
#
_symmetry.space_group_name_H-M   'P 1'
#
loop_
_entity.id
_entity.type
_entity.pdbx_description
1 polymer ?
#
loop_
_entity_poly.entity_id
_entity_poly.type
_entity_poly.pdbx_seq_one_letter_code
_entity_poly.pdbx_strand_id
1 'polypeptide(L)'
;MVAYYLPQFHPIAENDFAWGKGFTEWRNVTRAFPHFEGHYQPRVPGELGYYDLRVPSVMARQVELAKLHGISAFCFHFYWFAGERLLELPIDHFLNNKDLDIEFSLCWANENWTRRWDGGKNELIRAQAHSPEDDVEFIRYLGKYFADPRYMKVDGRPVLTIYRPSIFPDMAATVLRWRHEIKKMGFPGIYLIATNSFGFADYEKFGFDALSEFPPHNTKITQPQTLQVTPKRHGGLLLPYPALVEYEEQKVLPGGYHSPWHHAGLG
;
A
#
# COMPACT_ATOMS: atom_id res chain seq x y z
N MET A 1 15.30 -0.46 5.08
CA MET A 1 13.89 -0.80 5.40
C MET A 1 12.97 0.01 4.49
N VAL A 2 11.95 -0.61 3.91
CA VAL A 2 10.99 0.08 3.05
C VAL A 2 9.65 0.23 3.78
N ALA A 3 9.07 1.43 3.76
CA ALA A 3 7.79 1.72 4.40
C ALA A 3 6.69 1.94 3.37
N TYR A 4 5.55 1.27 3.52
CA TYR A 4 4.34 1.61 2.75
C TYR A 4 3.88 3.03 3.08
N TYR A 5 3.62 3.82 2.05
CA TYR A 5 3.26 5.23 2.14
C TYR A 5 1.84 5.45 1.63
N LEU A 6 0.94 5.90 2.50
CA LEU A 6 -0.47 6.17 2.18
C LEU A 6 -0.65 7.65 1.79
N PRO A 7 -1.08 7.96 0.54
CA PRO A 7 -1.21 9.35 0.11
C PRO A 7 -2.51 10.05 0.59
N GLN A 8 -3.42 9.37 1.29
CA GLN A 8 -4.77 9.87 1.60
C GLN A 8 -4.87 10.92 2.73
N PHE A 9 -3.75 11.57 3.08
CA PHE A 9 -3.71 12.70 4.02
C PHE A 9 -3.83 14.06 3.30
N HIS A 10 -4.69 14.11 2.29
CA HIS A 10 -5.16 15.33 1.63
C HIS A 10 -6.56 15.11 1.06
N PRO A 11 -7.41 16.15 0.97
CA PRO A 11 -8.75 16.01 0.42
C PRO A 11 -8.73 15.92 -1.11
N ILE A 12 -9.64 15.11 -1.66
CA ILE A 12 -9.97 15.04 -3.09
C ILE A 12 -11.48 15.04 -3.27
N ALA A 13 -11.96 15.39 -4.47
CA ALA A 13 -13.39 15.54 -4.74
C ALA A 13 -14.18 14.23 -4.54
N GLU A 14 -13.62 13.09 -4.98
CA GLU A 14 -14.20 11.75 -4.82
C GLU A 14 -14.43 11.40 -3.35
N ASN A 15 -13.43 11.69 -2.51
CA ASN A 15 -13.49 11.41 -1.08
C ASN A 15 -14.45 12.34 -0.36
N ASP A 16 -14.49 13.61 -0.75
CA ASP A 16 -15.42 14.59 -0.21
C ASP A 16 -16.88 14.24 -0.57
N PHE A 17 -17.12 13.78 -1.80
CA PHE A 17 -18.43 13.28 -2.22
C PHE A 17 -18.83 12.04 -1.42
N ALA A 18 -17.90 11.08 -1.29
CA ALA A 18 -18.19 9.82 -0.64
C ALA A 18 -18.33 9.93 0.88
N TRP A 19 -17.47 10.70 1.56
CA TRP A 19 -17.37 10.67 3.02
C TRP A 19 -17.64 12.02 3.67
N GLY A 20 -17.87 13.07 2.89
CA GLY A 20 -18.16 14.42 3.33
C GLY A 20 -16.95 15.35 3.20
N LYS A 21 -17.26 16.64 2.99
CA LYS A 21 -16.29 17.70 2.69
C LYS A 21 -15.05 17.70 3.61
N GLY A 22 -13.87 17.82 2.99
CA GLY A 22 -12.57 17.84 3.66
C GLY A 22 -12.12 16.47 4.19
N PHE A 23 -12.58 15.36 3.60
CA PHE A 23 -12.22 14.03 4.10
C PHE A 23 -10.72 13.77 3.90
N THR A 24 -10.08 13.30 4.98
CA THR A 24 -8.75 12.71 4.99
C THR A 24 -8.74 11.58 6.01
N GLU A 25 -7.70 10.74 5.99
CA GLU A 25 -7.55 9.68 7.01
C GLU A 25 -7.43 10.22 8.44
N TRP A 26 -7.10 11.51 8.63
CA TRP A 26 -7.17 12.15 9.95
C TRP A 26 -8.56 12.13 10.57
N ARG A 27 -9.61 12.11 9.75
CA ARG A 27 -10.99 11.97 10.25
C ARG A 27 -11.22 10.60 10.89
N ASN A 28 -10.56 9.55 10.42
CA ASN A 28 -10.63 8.23 11.04
C ASN A 28 -9.82 8.18 12.33
N VAL A 29 -8.61 8.75 12.33
CA VAL A 29 -7.75 8.85 13.53
C VAL A 29 -8.47 9.62 14.64
N THR A 30 -9.04 10.79 14.35
CA THR A 30 -9.71 11.63 15.36
C THR A 30 -11.01 11.02 15.92
N ARG A 31 -11.65 10.11 15.18
CA ARG A 31 -12.87 9.42 15.61
C ARG A 31 -12.59 8.11 16.34
N ALA A 32 -11.35 7.62 16.31
CA ALA A 32 -10.99 6.38 16.99
C ALA A 32 -11.16 6.53 18.50
N PHE A 33 -11.61 5.46 19.15
CA PHE A 33 -11.79 5.40 20.60
C PHE A 33 -11.30 4.05 21.13
N PRO A 34 -10.92 3.97 22.41
CA PRO A 34 -10.53 2.70 23.03
C PRO A 34 -11.68 1.68 22.97
N HIS A 35 -11.40 0.52 22.37
CA HIS A 35 -12.37 -0.60 22.32
C HIS A 35 -12.33 -1.52 23.54
N PHE A 36 -11.28 -1.46 24.34
CA PHE A 36 -11.06 -2.24 25.54
C PHE A 36 -10.11 -1.46 26.48
N GLU A 37 -10.04 -1.86 27.74
CA GLU A 37 -9.18 -1.20 28.72
C GLU A 37 -7.69 -1.28 28.32
N GLY A 38 -6.99 -0.15 28.39
CA GLY A 38 -5.59 -0.06 27.94
C GLY A 38 -5.40 0.01 26.42
N HIS A 39 -6.46 0.00 25.61
CA HIS A 39 -6.34 0.22 24.17
C HIS A 39 -5.92 1.67 23.88
N TYR A 40 -4.67 1.85 23.42
CA TYR A 40 -4.13 3.15 23.07
C TYR A 40 -4.72 3.69 21.75
N GLN A 41 -5.91 4.28 21.84
CA GLN A 41 -6.59 5.00 20.76
C GLN A 41 -7.27 6.26 21.31
N PRO A 42 -7.33 7.36 20.54
CA PRO A 42 -6.72 7.52 19.22
C PRO A 42 -5.19 7.67 19.30
N ARG A 43 -4.47 7.08 18.34
CA ARG A 43 -3.05 7.39 18.12
C ARG A 43 -2.91 8.73 17.39
N VAL A 44 -2.75 9.80 18.15
CA VAL A 44 -2.60 11.15 17.60
C VAL A 44 -1.20 11.33 16.97
N PRO A 45 -1.08 12.14 15.89
CA PRO A 45 0.21 12.35 15.24
C PRO A 45 1.19 13.10 16.15
N GLY A 46 2.49 12.81 15.96
CA GLY A 46 3.60 13.48 16.65
C GLY A 46 3.95 14.84 16.04
N GLU A 47 5.23 15.08 15.78
CA GLU A 47 5.76 16.41 15.42
C GLU A 47 5.15 17.05 14.16
N LEU A 48 4.66 16.26 13.21
CA LEU A 48 4.03 16.76 11.99
C LEU A 48 2.58 17.19 12.19
N GLY A 49 1.97 16.86 13.34
CA GLY A 49 0.56 17.09 13.60
C GLY A 49 -0.36 16.46 12.55
N TYR A 50 -1.56 17.00 12.41
CA TYR A 50 -2.53 16.62 11.39
C TYR A 50 -2.16 17.28 10.04
N TYR A 51 -1.03 16.86 9.48
CA TYR A 51 -0.44 17.46 8.28
C TYR A 51 -1.32 17.31 7.03
N ASP A 52 -1.03 18.11 6.02
CA ASP A 52 -1.70 18.07 4.71
C ASP A 52 -0.67 17.81 3.61
N LEU A 53 -0.85 16.72 2.85
CA LEU A 53 0.09 16.33 1.80
C LEU A 53 0.04 17.22 0.54
N ARG A 54 -0.84 18.21 0.50
CA ARG A 54 -0.75 19.32 -0.46
C ARG A 54 0.45 20.22 -0.18
N VAL A 55 0.97 20.23 1.05
CA VAL A 55 2.07 21.09 1.48
C VAL A 55 3.41 20.38 1.24
N PRO A 56 4.25 20.84 0.29
CA PRO A 56 5.47 20.11 -0.09
C PRO A 56 6.49 19.94 1.05
N SER A 57 6.59 20.90 1.97
CA SER A 57 7.52 20.83 3.10
C SER A 57 7.20 19.70 4.08
N VAL A 58 5.95 19.20 4.10
CA VAL A 58 5.57 18.03 4.90
C VAL A 58 6.32 16.80 4.41
N MET A 59 6.35 16.56 3.10
CA MET A 59 7.07 15.42 2.52
C MET A 59 8.58 15.52 2.79
N ALA A 60 9.16 16.72 2.69
CA ALA A 60 10.57 16.93 3.04
C ALA A 60 10.85 16.53 4.49
N ARG A 61 10.00 16.96 5.44
CA ARG A 61 10.14 16.58 6.84
C ARG A 61 9.90 15.08 7.09
N GLN A 62 8.99 14.45 6.35
CA GLN A 62 8.79 13.00 6.40
C GLN A 62 10.01 12.23 5.90
N VAL A 63 10.70 12.72 4.86
CA VAL A 63 11.96 12.15 4.37
C VAL A 63 13.05 12.26 5.43
N GLU A 64 13.19 13.41 6.09
CA GLU A 64 14.14 13.59 7.20
C GLU A 64 13.87 12.60 8.33
N LEU A 65 12.61 12.50 8.78
CA LEU A 65 12.19 11.55 9.81
C LEU A 65 12.45 10.10 9.41
N ALA A 66 12.12 9.73 8.18
CA ALA A 66 12.33 8.38 7.66
C ALA A 66 13.81 7.99 7.80
N LYS A 67 14.73 8.86 7.37
CA LYS A 67 16.17 8.63 7.45
C LYS A 67 16.66 8.53 8.90
N LEU A 68 16.17 9.40 9.79
CA LEU A 68 16.51 9.37 11.22
C LEU A 68 16.09 8.04 11.89
N HIS A 69 15.04 7.39 11.39
CA HIS A 69 14.52 6.13 11.91
C HIS A 69 14.87 4.91 11.04
N GLY A 70 15.85 5.01 10.14
CA GLY A 70 16.37 3.88 9.36
C GLY A 70 15.46 3.39 8.22
N ILE A 71 14.43 4.16 7.85
CA ILE A 71 13.64 3.94 6.63
C ILE A 71 14.46 4.47 5.44
N SER A 72 14.75 3.58 4.49
CA SER A 72 15.58 3.88 3.32
C SER A 72 14.76 4.16 2.07
N ALA A 73 13.49 3.76 2.05
CA ALA A 73 12.60 3.97 0.90
C ALA A 73 11.12 4.05 1.29
N PHE A 74 10.33 4.71 0.44
CA PHE A 74 8.87 4.70 0.50
C PHE A 74 8.26 3.86 -0.63
N CYS A 75 7.31 3.00 -0.30
CA CYS A 75 6.48 2.27 -1.26
C CYS A 75 5.11 2.95 -1.32
N PHE A 76 4.94 3.85 -2.29
CA PHE A 76 3.72 4.64 -2.40
C PHE A 76 2.55 3.76 -2.84
N HIS A 77 1.45 3.80 -2.09
CA HIS A 77 0.18 3.34 -2.62
C HIS A 77 -0.18 4.19 -3.84
N PHE A 78 -0.35 3.51 -4.96
CA PHE A 78 -0.62 4.08 -6.26
C PHE A 78 -2.01 3.64 -6.73
N TYR A 79 -2.81 4.60 -7.21
CA TYR A 79 -4.19 4.35 -7.61
C TYR A 79 -4.37 4.71 -9.08
N TRP A 80 -4.67 3.69 -9.88
CA TRP A 80 -4.85 3.75 -11.32
C TRP A 80 -6.10 2.98 -11.72
N PHE A 81 -6.99 3.65 -12.45
CA PHE A 81 -8.31 3.17 -12.84
C PHE A 81 -8.49 3.27 -14.36
N ALA A 82 -7.64 2.58 -15.13
CA ALA A 82 -7.70 2.54 -16.59
C ALA A 82 -7.67 3.91 -17.28
N GLY A 83 -6.58 4.66 -17.04
CA GLY A 83 -6.34 5.98 -17.61
C GLY A 83 -6.58 7.14 -16.63
N GLU A 84 -7.33 6.89 -15.56
CA GLU A 84 -7.57 7.86 -14.49
C GLU A 84 -6.75 7.53 -13.24
N ARG A 85 -6.39 8.57 -12.47
CA ARG A 85 -5.70 8.43 -11.18
C ARG A 85 -6.48 9.10 -10.07
N LEU A 86 -6.20 8.65 -8.85
CA LEU A 86 -6.66 9.31 -7.63
C LEU A 86 -5.50 9.42 -6.65
N LEU A 87 -5.57 10.42 -5.76
CA LEU A 87 -4.56 10.70 -4.73
C LEU A 87 -3.13 10.90 -5.29
N GLU A 88 -3.01 11.36 -6.53
CA GLU A 88 -1.73 11.49 -7.22
C GLU A 88 -0.83 12.61 -6.69
N LEU A 89 -1.43 13.63 -6.06
CA LEU A 89 -0.73 14.88 -5.79
C LEU A 89 0.57 14.69 -4.98
N PRO A 90 0.61 13.86 -3.91
CA PRO A 90 1.83 13.68 -3.13
C PRO A 90 2.96 13.02 -3.93
N ILE A 91 2.64 12.04 -4.79
CA ILE A 91 3.65 11.36 -5.61
C ILE A 91 4.09 12.23 -6.79
N ASP A 92 3.20 13.05 -7.36
CA ASP A 92 3.57 14.02 -8.39
C ASP A 92 4.49 15.11 -7.82
N HIS A 93 4.20 15.63 -6.61
CA HIS A 93 5.10 16.53 -5.88
C HIS A 93 6.46 15.88 -5.60
N PHE A 94 6.45 14.62 -5.14
CA PHE A 94 7.68 13.87 -4.86
C PHE A 94 8.53 13.68 -6.12
N LEU A 95 7.90 13.31 -7.24
CA LEU A 95 8.59 13.11 -8.51
C LEU A 95 9.18 14.42 -9.04
N ASN A 96 8.46 15.53 -8.88
CA ASN A 96 8.90 16.85 -9.38
C ASN A 96 9.96 17.51 -8.48
N ASN A 97 10.06 17.12 -7.21
CA ASN A 97 11.09 17.61 -6.30
C ASN A 97 12.26 16.62 -6.20
N LYS A 98 13.36 16.92 -6.91
CA LYS A 98 14.57 16.08 -6.92
C LYS A 98 15.43 16.20 -5.66
N ASP A 99 15.16 17.18 -4.79
CA ASP A 99 15.89 17.37 -3.53
C ASP A 99 15.45 16.40 -2.44
N LEU A 100 14.32 15.69 -2.64
CA LEU A 100 13.87 14.63 -1.74
C LEU A 100 14.75 13.39 -1.92
N ASP A 101 15.79 13.30 -1.10
CA ASP A 101 16.81 12.24 -1.10
C ASP A 101 16.37 11.00 -0.30
N ILE A 102 15.43 10.25 -0.87
CA ILE A 102 15.02 8.92 -0.43
C ILE A 102 14.62 8.08 -1.66
N GLU A 103 14.87 6.78 -1.63
CA GLU A 103 14.40 5.89 -2.69
C GLU A 103 12.88 5.69 -2.61
N PHE A 104 12.28 5.27 -3.72
CA PHE A 104 10.85 4.94 -3.71
C PHE A 104 10.46 3.86 -4.73
N SER A 105 9.33 3.22 -4.47
CA SER A 105 8.64 2.30 -5.38
C SER A 105 7.13 2.50 -5.31
N LEU A 106 6.39 1.79 -6.15
CA LEU A 106 4.93 1.85 -6.20
C LEU A 106 4.30 0.52 -5.81
N CYS A 107 3.21 0.60 -5.03
CA CYS A 107 2.28 -0.48 -4.78
C CYS A 107 0.92 -0.13 -5.38
N TRP A 108 0.54 -0.80 -6.47
CA TRP A 108 -0.76 -0.58 -7.09
C TRP A 108 -1.87 -1.16 -6.21
N ALA A 109 -2.66 -0.27 -5.60
CA ALA A 109 -3.89 -0.61 -4.90
C ALA A 109 -4.99 -0.90 -5.92
N ASN A 110 -4.89 -2.07 -6.55
CA ASN A 110 -5.59 -2.43 -7.78
C ASN A 110 -7.03 -2.96 -7.56
N GLU A 111 -7.71 -2.49 -6.51
CA GLU A 111 -9.06 -2.89 -6.16
C GLU A 111 -10.09 -1.80 -6.49
N ASN A 112 -11.37 -2.17 -6.50
CA ASN A 112 -12.45 -1.19 -6.54
C ASN A 112 -12.31 -0.20 -5.38
N TRP A 113 -12.46 1.08 -5.68
CA TRP A 113 -12.59 2.10 -4.66
C TRP A 113 -14.06 2.15 -4.22
N THR A 114 -14.35 1.75 -2.98
CA THR A 114 -15.72 1.69 -2.45
C THR A 114 -15.83 2.45 -1.13
N ARG A 115 -17.06 2.83 -0.75
CA ARG A 115 -17.31 3.61 0.48
C ARG A 115 -17.03 2.82 1.77
N ARG A 116 -17.01 1.48 1.69
CA ARG A 116 -16.64 0.58 2.79
C ARG A 116 -15.31 -0.10 2.51
N TRP A 117 -14.48 -0.20 3.54
CA TRP A 117 -13.20 -0.92 3.49
C TRP A 117 -13.34 -2.46 3.35
N ASP A 118 -14.55 -3.01 3.47
CA ASP A 118 -14.82 -4.47 3.47
C ASP A 118 -15.15 -5.06 2.08
N GLY A 119 -15.10 -4.27 1.01
CA GLY A 119 -15.34 -4.75 -0.36
C GLY A 119 -16.82 -5.09 -0.67
N GLY A 120 -17.77 -4.64 0.17
CA GLY A 120 -19.20 -4.78 -0.09
C GLY A 120 -19.67 -3.99 -1.32
N LYS A 121 -20.38 -4.66 -2.25
CA LYS A 121 -20.74 -4.18 -3.60
C LYS A 121 -21.67 -2.95 -3.69
N ASN A 122 -22.16 -2.36 -2.59
CA ASN A 122 -23.32 -1.47 -2.66
C ASN A 122 -23.04 0.05 -2.67
N GLU A 123 -21.80 0.53 -2.60
CA GLU A 123 -21.48 1.97 -2.78
C GLU A 123 -20.11 2.14 -3.47
N LEU A 124 -20.04 1.85 -4.77
CA LEU A 124 -18.86 1.98 -5.62
C LEU A 124 -18.54 3.46 -5.88
N ILE A 125 -17.33 3.91 -5.56
CA ILE A 125 -16.84 5.27 -5.83
C ILE A 125 -16.13 5.28 -7.18
N ARG A 126 -15.20 4.34 -7.40
CA ARG A 126 -14.55 4.08 -8.70
C ARG A 126 -14.40 2.58 -8.94
N ALA A 127 -14.78 2.15 -10.14
CA ALA A 127 -14.61 0.78 -10.59
C ALA A 127 -13.17 0.52 -11.02
N GLN A 128 -12.64 -0.63 -10.64
CA GLN A 128 -11.45 -1.17 -11.26
C GLN A 128 -11.85 -2.11 -12.40
N ALA A 129 -11.23 -1.90 -13.56
CA ALA A 129 -11.25 -2.85 -14.66
C ALA A 129 -9.82 -3.33 -14.92
N HIS A 130 -9.68 -4.59 -15.33
CA HIS A 130 -8.40 -5.19 -15.72
C HIS A 130 -8.56 -5.76 -17.12
N SER A 131 -7.88 -5.18 -18.11
CA SER A 131 -7.91 -5.62 -19.50
C SER A 131 -6.51 -5.70 -20.10
N PRO A 132 -6.30 -6.49 -21.16
CA PRO A 132 -5.01 -6.56 -21.85
C PRO A 132 -4.50 -5.20 -22.36
N GLU A 133 -5.41 -4.30 -22.73
CA GLU A 133 -5.09 -2.95 -23.19
C GLU A 133 -4.62 -2.08 -22.02
N ASP A 134 -5.35 -2.08 -20.90
CA ASP A 134 -4.98 -1.32 -19.70
C ASP A 134 -3.67 -1.84 -19.09
N ASP A 135 -3.43 -3.16 -19.13
CA ASP A 135 -2.15 -3.73 -18.66
C ASP A 135 -0.94 -3.05 -19.33
N VAL A 136 -1.06 -2.76 -20.63
CA VAL A 136 -0.01 -2.11 -21.43
C VAL A 136 0.04 -0.61 -21.15
N GLU A 137 -1.11 0.06 -21.09
CA GLU A 137 -1.19 1.49 -20.80
C GLU A 137 -0.65 1.83 -19.41
N PHE A 138 -1.00 1.04 -18.41
CA PHE A 138 -0.52 1.16 -17.05
C PHE A 138 1.01 1.12 -16.98
N ILE A 139 1.64 0.09 -17.56
CA ILE A 139 3.10 -0.02 -17.56
C ILE A 139 3.78 1.13 -18.30
N ARG A 140 3.23 1.54 -19.46
CA ARG A 140 3.74 2.72 -20.18
C ARG A 140 3.67 3.98 -19.33
N TYR A 141 2.54 4.18 -18.66
CA TYR A 141 2.34 5.33 -17.78
C TYR A 141 3.36 5.35 -16.63
N LEU A 142 3.65 4.18 -16.06
CA LEU A 142 4.62 4.08 -14.97
C LEU A 142 6.07 4.37 -15.40
N GLY A 143 6.37 4.35 -16.70
CA GLY A 143 7.71 4.61 -17.24
C GLY A 143 8.35 5.90 -16.72
N LYS A 144 7.55 6.96 -16.49
CA LYS A 144 8.06 8.23 -15.94
C LYS A 144 8.61 8.11 -14.51
N TYR A 145 8.03 7.21 -13.70
CA TYR A 145 8.54 6.95 -12.35
C TYR A 145 9.75 6.02 -12.41
N PHE A 146 9.69 4.97 -13.24
CA PHE A 146 10.78 4.00 -13.40
C PHE A 146 12.09 4.63 -13.90
N ALA A 147 11.97 5.73 -14.66
CA ALA A 147 13.10 6.51 -15.15
C ALA A 147 13.73 7.42 -14.07
N ASP A 148 13.06 7.68 -12.94
CA ASP A 148 13.63 8.48 -11.86
C ASP A 148 14.86 7.76 -11.25
N PRO A 149 16.00 8.43 -11.06
CA PRO A 149 17.19 7.82 -10.46
C PRO A 149 16.96 7.27 -9.06
N ARG A 150 16.00 7.82 -8.30
CA ARG A 150 15.63 7.38 -6.95
C ARG A 150 14.65 6.20 -6.95
N TYR A 151 14.18 5.76 -8.12
CA TYR A 151 13.27 4.63 -8.21
C TYR A 151 13.98 3.32 -7.88
N MET A 152 13.44 2.56 -6.92
CA MET A 152 14.03 1.31 -6.46
C MET A 152 14.13 0.30 -7.60
N LYS A 153 15.29 -0.35 -7.69
CA LYS A 153 15.61 -1.37 -8.70
C LYS A 153 16.25 -2.60 -8.06
N VAL A 154 15.93 -3.77 -8.59
CA VAL A 154 16.61 -5.04 -8.28
C VAL A 154 17.24 -5.55 -9.56
N ASP A 155 18.56 -5.69 -9.57
CA ASP A 155 19.35 -6.02 -10.78
C ASP A 155 19.07 -5.06 -11.96
N GLY A 156 18.88 -3.77 -11.66
CA GLY A 156 18.53 -2.75 -12.66
C GLY A 156 17.07 -2.78 -13.13
N ARG A 157 16.24 -3.73 -12.67
CA ARG A 157 14.82 -3.83 -13.01
C ARG A 157 13.99 -2.99 -12.02
N PRO A 158 13.13 -2.05 -12.47
CA PRO A 158 12.24 -1.31 -11.57
C PRO A 158 11.34 -2.25 -10.77
N VAL A 159 11.17 -1.96 -9.48
CA VAL A 159 10.29 -2.71 -8.58
C VAL A 159 8.85 -2.21 -8.72
N LEU A 160 7.89 -3.12 -8.86
CA LEU A 160 6.47 -2.82 -8.82
C LEU A 160 5.73 -3.84 -7.96
N THR A 161 4.99 -3.35 -6.97
CA THR A 161 4.16 -4.19 -6.09
C THR A 161 2.70 -4.17 -6.55
N ILE A 162 2.08 -5.35 -6.60
CA ILE A 162 0.66 -5.52 -6.94
C ILE A 162 -0.08 -5.98 -5.68
N TYR A 163 -1.03 -5.18 -5.21
CA TYR A 163 -1.71 -5.43 -3.94
C TYR A 163 -2.57 -6.69 -3.97
N ARG A 164 -3.44 -6.86 -4.97
CA ARG A 164 -4.35 -7.99 -5.09
C ARG A 164 -4.26 -8.66 -6.46
N PRO A 165 -3.28 -9.56 -6.69
CA PRO A 165 -3.15 -10.24 -7.98
C PRO A 165 -4.35 -11.16 -8.33
N SER A 166 -5.08 -11.64 -7.34
CA SER A 166 -6.17 -12.64 -7.51
C SER A 166 -7.42 -12.13 -8.23
N ILE A 167 -7.55 -10.82 -8.46
CA ILE A 167 -8.71 -10.22 -9.14
C ILE A 167 -8.47 -9.97 -10.63
N PHE A 168 -7.28 -10.25 -11.14
CA PHE A 168 -7.02 -10.24 -12.58
C PHE A 168 -7.69 -11.45 -13.25
N PRO A 169 -8.31 -11.28 -14.43
CA PRO A 169 -8.89 -12.41 -15.18
C PRO A 169 -7.86 -13.50 -15.53
N ASP A 170 -6.64 -13.07 -15.88
CA ASP A 170 -5.50 -13.95 -16.12
C ASP A 170 -4.20 -13.22 -15.75
N MET A 171 -3.79 -13.39 -14.49
CA MET A 171 -2.60 -12.74 -13.95
C MET A 171 -1.31 -13.17 -14.67
N ALA A 172 -1.18 -14.43 -15.09
CA ALA A 172 0.03 -14.90 -15.76
C ALA A 172 0.18 -14.23 -17.14
N ALA A 173 -0.93 -14.13 -17.89
CA ALA A 173 -0.92 -13.41 -19.16
C ALA A 173 -0.63 -11.90 -18.98
N THR A 174 -1.17 -11.29 -17.92
CA THR A 174 -0.88 -9.89 -17.57
C THR A 174 0.62 -9.68 -17.26
N VAL A 175 1.23 -10.54 -16.44
CA VAL A 175 2.67 -10.48 -16.14
C VAL A 175 3.51 -10.60 -17.41
N LEU A 176 3.14 -11.49 -18.34
CA LEU A 176 3.83 -11.62 -19.63
C LEU A 176 3.73 -10.34 -20.46
N ARG A 177 2.55 -9.70 -20.51
CA ARG A 177 2.37 -8.41 -21.19
C ARG A 177 3.26 -7.33 -20.58
N TRP A 178 3.30 -7.22 -19.26
CA TRP A 178 4.15 -6.24 -18.56
C TRP A 178 5.64 -6.47 -18.82
N ARG A 179 6.11 -7.71 -18.73
CA ARG A 179 7.51 -8.07 -19.00
C ARG A 179 7.91 -7.82 -20.45
N HIS A 180 6.99 -7.94 -21.39
CA HIS A 180 7.23 -7.59 -22.80
C HIS A 180 7.27 -6.08 -23.00
N GLU A 181 6.30 -5.36 -22.45
CA GLU A 181 6.17 -3.92 -22.67
C GLU A 181 7.32 -3.14 -22.03
N ILE A 182 7.73 -3.51 -20.81
CA ILE A 182 8.83 -2.83 -20.11
C ILE A 182 10.16 -2.94 -20.88
N LYS A 183 10.39 -4.05 -21.60
CA LYS A 183 11.55 -4.24 -22.46
C LYS A 183 11.51 -3.35 -23.70
N LYS A 184 10.34 -3.18 -24.33
CA LYS A 184 10.18 -2.23 -25.44
C LYS A 184 10.46 -0.80 -25.03
N MET A 185 10.17 -0.45 -23.77
CA MET A 185 10.48 0.85 -23.18
C MET A 185 11.98 1.03 -22.87
N GLY A 186 12.82 0.03 -23.12
CA GLY A 186 14.28 0.11 -22.97
C GLY A 186 14.81 -0.31 -21.60
N PHE A 187 13.96 -0.79 -20.69
CA PHE A 187 14.40 -1.33 -19.40
C PHE A 187 14.81 -2.81 -19.53
N PRO A 188 15.73 -3.31 -18.70
CA PRO A 188 16.18 -4.71 -18.76
C PRO A 188 15.06 -5.72 -18.40
N GLY A 189 14.03 -5.27 -17.68
CA GLY A 189 12.90 -6.06 -17.23
C GLY A 189 12.11 -5.29 -16.17
N ILE A 190 11.25 -5.99 -15.44
CA ILE A 190 10.53 -5.49 -14.26
C ILE A 190 10.65 -6.51 -13.13
N TYR A 191 10.77 -6.04 -11.89
CA TYR A 191 10.78 -6.88 -10.70
C TYR A 191 9.41 -6.78 -10.03
N LEU A 192 8.63 -7.85 -10.08
CA LEU A 192 7.23 -7.86 -9.66
C LEU A 192 7.09 -8.49 -8.28
N ILE A 193 6.48 -7.75 -7.37
CA ILE A 193 6.17 -8.20 -6.01
C ILE A 193 4.66 -8.36 -5.90
N ALA A 194 4.19 -9.54 -5.51
CA ALA A 194 2.80 -9.73 -5.10
C ALA A 194 2.67 -9.43 -3.61
N THR A 195 1.50 -9.01 -3.13
CA THR A 195 1.22 -9.11 -1.68
C THR A 195 0.43 -10.37 -1.37
N ASN A 196 0.58 -10.89 -0.15
CA ASN A 196 -0.18 -12.04 0.33
C ASN A 196 -1.61 -11.71 0.81
N SER A 197 -2.07 -10.48 0.53
CA SER A 197 -3.42 -10.03 0.85
C SER A 197 -4.48 -11.00 0.32
N PHE A 198 -5.54 -11.20 1.10
CA PHE A 198 -6.64 -12.11 0.76
C PHE A 198 -6.20 -13.57 0.49
N GLY A 199 -5.11 -14.03 1.10
CA GLY A 199 -4.68 -15.44 1.04
C GLY A 199 -3.89 -15.81 -0.22
N PHE A 200 -3.37 -14.82 -0.94
CA PHE A 200 -2.49 -15.06 -2.08
C PHE A 200 -1.12 -15.59 -1.60
N ALA A 201 -0.61 -16.68 -2.19
CA ALA A 201 0.64 -17.30 -1.76
C ALA A 201 1.50 -17.82 -2.92
N ASP A 202 0.89 -18.37 -3.98
CA ASP A 202 1.61 -19.01 -5.10
C ASP A 202 2.14 -18.01 -6.15
N TYR A 203 2.86 -16.98 -5.71
CA TYR A 203 3.28 -15.85 -6.57
C TYR A 203 4.14 -16.28 -7.77
N GLU A 204 5.03 -17.26 -7.58
CA GLU A 204 5.92 -17.78 -8.63
C GLU A 204 5.14 -18.39 -9.81
N LYS A 205 4.00 -19.05 -9.54
CA LYS A 205 3.15 -19.66 -10.57
C LYS A 205 2.62 -18.63 -11.57
N PHE A 206 2.45 -17.39 -11.13
CA PHE A 206 1.97 -16.29 -11.96
C PHE A 206 3.13 -15.44 -12.53
N GLY A 207 4.38 -15.84 -12.26
CA GLY A 207 5.58 -15.18 -12.79
C GLY A 207 6.02 -13.94 -12.00
N PHE A 208 5.60 -13.79 -10.74
CA PHE A 208 6.15 -12.77 -9.84
C PHE A 208 7.55 -13.16 -9.35
N ASP A 209 8.36 -12.16 -9.02
CA ASP A 209 9.74 -12.35 -8.53
C ASP A 209 9.80 -12.44 -7.00
N ALA A 210 8.83 -11.88 -6.27
CA ALA A 210 8.76 -11.95 -4.81
C ALA A 210 7.33 -11.83 -4.26
N LEU A 211 7.22 -12.08 -2.96
CA LEU A 211 6.02 -11.86 -2.16
C LEU A 211 6.33 -10.89 -1.02
N SER A 212 5.50 -9.86 -0.86
CA SER A 212 5.45 -9.03 0.33
C SER A 212 4.34 -9.54 1.24
N GLU A 213 4.68 -9.77 2.50
CA GLU A 213 3.68 -10.11 3.50
C GLU A 213 2.92 -8.85 3.92
N PHE A 214 1.62 -8.99 4.14
CA PHE A 214 0.70 -7.92 4.46
C PHE A 214 -0.16 -8.32 5.68
N PRO A 215 0.44 -8.50 6.86
CA PRO A 215 -0.29 -8.89 8.05
C PRO A 215 -1.38 -7.85 8.41
N PRO A 216 -2.52 -8.28 9.00
CA PRO A 216 -2.78 -9.62 9.54
C PRO A 216 -3.36 -10.60 8.51
N HIS A 217 -3.30 -10.31 7.21
CA HIS A 217 -3.79 -11.26 6.20
C HIS A 217 -3.00 -12.57 6.26
N ASN A 218 -3.71 -13.67 5.99
CA ASN A 218 -3.15 -15.02 5.98
C ASN A 218 -2.55 -15.49 7.33
N THR A 219 -3.00 -14.90 8.44
CA THR A 219 -2.64 -15.32 9.80
C THR A 219 -3.65 -16.32 10.36
N LYS A 220 -3.18 -17.26 11.18
CA LYS A 220 -4.03 -18.27 11.85
C LYS A 220 -4.09 -18.05 13.36
N ILE A 221 -4.35 -16.80 13.75
CA ILE A 221 -4.39 -16.40 15.16
C ILE A 221 -5.83 -16.50 15.66
N THR A 222 -6.01 -17.14 16.82
CA THR A 222 -7.30 -17.21 17.49
C THR A 222 -7.52 -15.99 18.37
N GLN A 223 -8.74 -15.48 18.39
CA GLN A 223 -9.12 -14.40 19.29
C GLN A 223 -9.15 -14.92 20.73
N PRO A 224 -8.49 -14.24 21.70
CA PRO A 224 -8.64 -14.60 23.11
C PRO A 224 -10.09 -14.34 23.53
N GLN A 225 -10.70 -15.33 24.19
CA GLN A 225 -12.13 -15.31 24.55
C GLN A 225 -12.46 -14.33 25.69
N THR A 226 -11.48 -13.64 26.28
CA THR A 226 -11.63 -13.00 27.60
C THR A 226 -11.55 -11.47 27.62
N LEU A 227 -11.46 -10.79 26.47
CA LEU A 227 -11.38 -9.33 26.47
C LEU A 227 -12.77 -8.69 26.60
N GLN A 228 -12.99 -7.97 27.70
CA GLN A 228 -14.17 -7.11 27.85
C GLN A 228 -14.07 -5.95 26.87
N VAL A 229 -15.03 -5.86 25.95
CA VAL A 229 -15.07 -4.83 24.91
C VAL A 229 -16.14 -3.80 25.23
N THR A 230 -15.89 -2.57 24.82
CA THR A 230 -16.86 -1.47 24.98
C THR A 230 -18.19 -1.79 24.28
N PRO A 231 -19.35 -1.39 24.85
CA PRO A 231 -20.66 -1.54 24.20
C PRO A 231 -20.78 -0.82 22.85
N LYS A 232 -19.90 0.16 22.58
CA LYS A 232 -19.84 0.88 21.30
C LYS A 232 -19.29 0.03 20.15
N ARG A 233 -18.78 -1.17 20.43
CA ARG A 233 -18.25 -2.06 19.41
C ARG A 233 -19.33 -3.02 18.91
N HIS A 234 -19.48 -3.08 17.60
CA HIS A 234 -20.37 -4.02 16.93
C HIS A 234 -19.54 -4.97 16.05
N GLY A 235 -19.15 -6.14 16.59
CA GLY A 235 -18.41 -7.17 15.86
C GLY A 235 -16.92 -6.89 15.62
N GLY A 236 -16.32 -7.66 14.70
CA GLY A 236 -14.89 -7.61 14.34
C GLY A 236 -13.99 -8.46 15.23
N LEU A 237 -12.85 -8.92 14.69
CA LEU A 237 -11.86 -9.74 15.41
C LEU A 237 -10.95 -8.87 16.30
N LEU A 238 -10.49 -9.40 17.43
CA LEU A 238 -9.33 -8.88 18.17
C LEU A 238 -8.21 -9.88 18.06
N LEU A 239 -7.13 -9.47 17.43
CA LEU A 239 -5.92 -10.28 17.34
C LEU A 239 -4.87 -9.63 18.25
N PRO A 240 -4.37 -10.33 19.28
CA PRO A 240 -3.31 -9.81 20.12
C PRO A 240 -2.05 -9.60 19.29
N TYR A 241 -1.50 -8.38 19.30
CA TYR A 241 -0.28 -8.08 18.56
C TYR A 241 0.90 -9.00 18.95
N PRO A 242 1.14 -9.33 20.23
CA PRO A 242 2.18 -10.31 20.58
C PRO A 242 1.96 -11.69 19.97
N ALA A 243 0.72 -12.17 19.90
CA ALA A 243 0.40 -13.44 19.25
C ALA A 243 0.58 -13.39 17.73
N LEU A 244 0.35 -12.22 17.12
CA LEU A 244 0.68 -11.98 15.72
C LEU A 244 2.17 -12.02 15.47
N VAL A 245 2.96 -11.34 16.31
CA VAL A 245 4.43 -11.37 16.21
C VAL A 245 4.95 -12.79 16.37
N GLU A 246 4.51 -13.51 17.41
CA GLU A 246 4.92 -14.90 17.65
C GLU A 246 4.55 -15.81 16.47
N TYR A 247 3.35 -15.66 15.92
CA TYR A 247 2.92 -16.41 14.74
C TYR A 247 3.82 -16.14 13.53
N GLU A 248 4.14 -14.88 13.26
CA GLU A 248 4.99 -14.50 12.12
C GLU A 248 6.45 -14.93 12.32
N GLU A 249 6.98 -14.89 13.55
CA GLU A 249 8.33 -15.37 13.87
C GLU A 249 8.46 -16.89 13.73
N GLN A 250 7.41 -17.65 14.05
CA GLN A 250 7.38 -19.11 13.95
C GLN A 250 6.99 -19.61 12.55
N LYS A 251 6.46 -18.73 11.69
CA LYS A 251 5.97 -19.12 10.37
C LYS A 251 7.13 -19.57 9.49
N VAL A 252 7.02 -20.78 8.95
CA VAL A 252 7.95 -21.25 7.92
C VAL A 252 7.65 -20.50 6.63
N LEU A 253 8.56 -19.63 6.24
CA LEU A 253 8.49 -18.94 4.95
C LEU A 253 8.97 -19.88 3.83
N PRO A 254 8.41 -19.77 2.60
CA PRO A 254 8.96 -20.45 1.43
C PRO A 254 10.44 -20.06 1.26
N GLY A 255 11.27 -20.98 0.76
CA GLY A 255 12.71 -20.71 0.58
C GLY A 255 12.96 -19.47 -0.29
N GLY A 256 13.88 -18.61 0.12
CA GLY A 256 14.22 -17.37 -0.59
C GLY A 256 14.97 -16.36 0.28
N TYR A 257 15.27 -15.18 -0.26
CA TYR A 257 15.81 -14.05 0.52
C TYR A 257 14.66 -13.29 1.18
N HIS A 258 14.72 -13.13 2.50
CA HIS A 258 13.73 -12.40 3.29
C HIS A 258 14.24 -11.01 3.61
N SER A 259 13.54 -9.98 3.13
CA SER A 259 13.80 -8.59 3.49
C SER A 259 12.67 -8.08 4.37
N PRO A 260 12.95 -7.38 5.49
CA PRO A 260 11.90 -6.80 6.31
C PRO A 260 11.22 -5.64 5.57
N TRP A 261 9.96 -5.85 5.19
CA TRP A 261 9.02 -4.80 4.79
C TRP A 261 8.10 -4.56 5.99
N HIS A 262 8.21 -3.38 6.60
CA HIS A 262 7.32 -3.01 7.70
C HIS A 262 6.26 -2.05 7.16
N HIS A 263 4.99 -2.36 7.43
CA HIS A 263 3.97 -1.33 7.43
C HIS A 263 4.39 -0.28 8.46
N ALA A 264 4.53 0.98 8.06
CA ALA A 264 4.64 2.09 8.99
C ALA A 264 3.27 2.29 9.68
N GLY A 265 2.87 1.29 10.46
CA GLY A 265 1.85 1.39 11.49
C GLY A 265 2.58 1.68 12.79
N LEU A 266 2.43 2.92 13.25
CA LEU A 266 3.02 3.47 14.46
C LEU A 266 3.01 2.47 15.63
N GLY A 267 4.21 2.12 16.13
CA GLY A 267 4.39 1.56 17.47
C GLY A 267 3.74 2.45 18.53
#